data_AF-A0A936YFF7-F1
#
_entry.id   AF-A0A936YFF7-F1
#
_cell.length_a   1.000
_cell.length_b   1.000
_cell.length_c   1.000
_cell.angle_alpha   90.00
_cell.angle_beta   90.00
_cell.angle_gamma   90.00
#
_symmetry.space_group_name_H-M   'P 1'
#
loop_
_entity.id
_entity.type
_entity.pdbx_description
1 polymer ?
#
loop_
_entity_poly.entity_id
_entity_poly.type
_entity_poly.pdbx_seq_one_letter_code
_entity_poly.pdbx_strand_id
1 'polypeptide(L)'
;MNNMLPEPISMTKAIGLYLVCLIAFIFSIMAGLLAIVPFSLCAVIYVFAGLILQRLVLQDVISSHIIYRSIYNSSSTKINVLIFWPLRYLFILLRVL
;
A
#
# COMPACT_ATOMS: atom_id res chain seq x y z
N MET A 1 -27.17 -11.16 -15.33
CA MET A 1 -26.11 -10.13 -15.23
C MET A 1 -25.18 -10.60 -14.12
N ASN A 2 -24.07 -11.25 -14.47
CA ASN A 2 -23.16 -11.82 -13.47
C ASN A 2 -22.48 -10.69 -12.72
N ASN A 3 -22.72 -10.62 -11.41
CA ASN A 3 -22.05 -9.71 -10.51
C ASN A 3 -20.58 -10.13 -10.43
N MET A 4 -19.76 -9.64 -11.36
CA MET A 4 -18.31 -9.68 -11.26
C MET A 4 -17.91 -8.76 -10.11
N LEU A 5 -18.09 -9.25 -8.87
CA LEU A 5 -17.36 -8.73 -7.73
C LEU A 5 -15.88 -8.91 -8.10
N PRO A 6 -15.05 -7.85 -8.03
CA PRO A 6 -13.63 -7.96 -8.31
C PRO A 6 -13.10 -9.09 -7.43
N GLU A 7 -12.52 -10.13 -8.04
CA GLU A 7 -11.94 -11.24 -7.29
C GLU A 7 -10.96 -10.65 -6.28
N PRO A 8 -11.10 -10.98 -4.99
CA PRO A 8 -10.18 -10.46 -4.01
C PRO A 8 -8.77 -10.85 -4.44
N ILE A 9 -7.88 -9.87 -4.47
CA ILE A 9 -6.47 -10.10 -4.75
C ILE A 9 -6.00 -11.16 -3.76
N SER A 10 -5.55 -12.30 -4.30
CA SER A 10 -4.99 -13.35 -3.45
C SER A 10 -3.94 -12.75 -2.51
N MET A 11 -4.00 -13.10 -1.22
CA MET A 11 -3.05 -12.71 -0.16
C MET A 11 -1.59 -12.64 -0.65
N THR A 12 -1.18 -13.65 -1.43
CA THR A 12 0.17 -13.74 -2.00
C THR A 12 0.50 -12.57 -2.94
N LYS A 13 -0.44 -12.11 -3.74
CA LYS A 13 -0.26 -10.95 -4.63
C LYS A 13 -0.17 -9.64 -3.82
N ALA A 14 -0.94 -9.50 -2.75
CA ALA A 14 -0.87 -8.32 -1.88
C ALA A 14 0.49 -8.23 -1.17
N ILE A 15 1.00 -9.35 -0.65
CA ILE A 15 2.34 -9.46 -0.06
C ILE A 15 3.42 -9.18 -1.11
N GLY A 16 3.29 -9.74 -2.31
CA GLY A 16 4.22 -9.49 -3.41
C GLY A 16 4.28 -8.01 -3.82
N LEU A 17 3.12 -7.36 -3.93
CA LEU A 17 3.02 -5.94 -4.25
C LEU A 17 3.65 -5.06 -3.15
N TYR A 18 3.42 -5.41 -1.89
CA TYR A 18 4.06 -4.75 -0.74
C TYR A 18 5.59 -4.90 -0.79
N LEU A 19 6.11 -6.10 -1.04
CA LEU A 19 7.55 -6.34 -1.16
C LEU A 19 8.16 -5.54 -2.31
N VAL A 20 7.54 -5.51 -3.49
CA VAL A 20 8.02 -4.73 -4.64
C VAL A 20 8.07 -3.24 -4.31
N CYS A 21 7.01 -2.69 -3.68
CA CYS A 21 6.97 -1.29 -3.27
C CYS A 21 8.04 -0.97 -2.21
N LEU A 22 8.25 -1.88 -1.25
CA LEU A 22 9.25 -1.73 -0.20
C LEU A 22 10.68 -1.76 -0.75
N ILE A 23 10.98 -2.71 -1.66
CA ILE A 23 12.28 -2.78 -2.33
C ILE A 23 12.53 -1.54 -3.17
N ALA A 24 11.54 -1.08 -3.96
CA ALA A 24 11.65 0.14 -4.74
C ALA A 24 11.93 1.37 -3.86
N PHE A 25 11.29 1.45 -2.69
CA PHE A 25 11.53 2.53 -1.73
C PHE A 25 12.94 2.48 -1.13
N ILE A 26 13.42 1.30 -0.73
CA ILE A 26 14.78 1.13 -0.20
C ILE A 26 15.82 1.50 -1.26
N PHE A 27 15.66 1.01 -2.51
CA PHE A 27 16.53 1.35 -3.62
C PHE A 27 16.54 2.85 -3.90
N SER A 28 15.37 3.49 -3.84
CA SER A 28 15.26 4.93 -4.01
C SER A 28 16.01 5.70 -2.92
N ILE A 29 15.90 5.30 -1.65
CA ILE A 29 16.66 5.93 -0.56
C ILE A 29 18.17 5.75 -0.76
N MET A 30 18.61 4.54 -1.09
CA MET A 30 20.03 4.27 -1.37
C MET A 30 20.54 5.15 -2.51
N ALA A 31 19.79 5.23 -3.61
CA ALA A 31 20.15 6.04 -4.77
C ALA A 31 20.18 7.55 -4.45
N GLY A 32 19.29 8.02 -3.57
CA GLY A 32 19.30 9.38 -3.05
C GLY A 32 20.51 9.68 -2.15
N LEU A 33 20.88 8.74 -1.27
CA LEU A 33 22.07 8.85 -0.40
C LEU A 33 23.38 8.85 -1.19
N LEU A 34 23.44 8.08 -2.27
CA LEU A 34 24.56 8.06 -3.21
C LEU A 34 24.59 9.27 -4.16
N ALA A 35 23.65 10.23 -4.02
CA ALA A 35 23.46 11.38 -4.90
C ALA A 35 23.27 11.03 -6.39
N ILE A 36 22.89 9.79 -6.70
CA ILE A 36 22.61 9.30 -8.06
C ILE A 36 21.28 9.87 -8.55
N VAL A 37 20.32 10.04 -7.63
CA VAL A 37 18.95 10.47 -7.93
C VAL A 37 18.58 11.64 -7.01
N PRO A 38 17.91 12.68 -7.52
CA PRO A 38 17.45 13.78 -6.67
C PRO A 38 16.43 13.30 -5.64
N PHE A 39 16.51 13.87 -4.44
CA PHE A 39 15.65 13.49 -3.31
C PHE A 39 14.15 13.70 -3.61
N SER A 40 13.82 14.62 -4.51
CA SER A 40 12.45 14.84 -5.01
C SER A 40 11.87 13.61 -5.70
N LEU A 41 12.68 12.87 -6.47
CA LEU A 41 12.27 11.62 -7.13
C LEU A 41 11.97 10.53 -6.08
N CYS A 42 12.71 10.51 -4.98
CA CYS A 42 12.45 9.61 -3.86
C CYS A 42 11.10 9.89 -3.20
N ALA A 43 10.76 11.18 -3.02
CA ALA A 43 9.45 11.58 -2.51
C ALA A 43 8.31 11.19 -3.47
N VAL A 44 8.51 11.30 -4.78
CA VAL A 44 7.52 10.87 -5.77
C VAL A 44 7.29 9.36 -5.71
N ILE A 45 8.36 8.56 -5.66
CA ILE A 45 8.29 7.10 -5.54
C ILE A 45 7.55 6.71 -4.25
N TYR A 46 7.83 7.39 -3.14
CA TYR A 46 7.15 7.16 -1.86
C TYR A 46 5.63 7.37 -1.97
N VAL A 47 5.21 8.50 -2.56
CA VAL A 47 3.79 8.84 -2.70
C VAL A 47 3.10 7.88 -3.67
N PHE A 48 3.72 7.56 -4.81
CA PHE A 48 3.16 6.63 -5.79
C PHE A 48 3.01 5.22 -5.21
N ALA A 49 4.02 4.70 -4.52
CA ALA A 49 3.95 3.41 -3.86
C ALA A 49 2.81 3.37 -2.84
N GLY A 50 2.71 4.40 -1.98
CA GLY A 50 1.61 4.56 -1.02
C GLY A 50 0.23 4.55 -1.69
N LEU A 51 0.05 5.27 -2.80
CA LEU A 51 -1.22 5.31 -3.56
C LEU A 51 -1.57 3.95 -4.19
N ILE A 52 -0.56 3.24 -4.72
CA ILE A 52 -0.74 1.93 -5.36
C ILE A 52 -1.18 0.89 -4.31
N LEU A 53 -0.47 0.84 -3.18
CA LEU A 53 -0.83 0.01 -2.03
C LEU A 53 -2.22 0.36 -1.49
N GLN A 54 -2.58 1.65 -1.48
CA GLN A 54 -3.88 2.14 -1.03
C GLN A 54 -5.03 1.70 -1.91
N ARG A 55 -4.82 1.70 -3.22
CA ARG A 55 -5.83 1.19 -4.14
C ARG A 55 -5.88 -0.33 -4.11
N LEU A 56 -4.76 -1.01 -4.34
CA LEU A 56 -4.77 -2.46 -4.58
C LEU A 56 -4.94 -3.25 -3.29
N VAL A 57 -4.04 -3.09 -2.31
CA VAL A 57 -4.06 -3.91 -1.09
C VAL A 57 -5.21 -3.49 -0.19
N LEU A 58 -5.51 -2.19 -0.10
CA LEU A 58 -6.54 -1.75 0.83
C LEU A 58 -7.97 -1.91 0.31
N GLN A 59 -8.24 -1.70 -1.00
CA GLN A 59 -9.56 -2.05 -1.54
C GLN A 59 -9.84 -3.54 -1.32
N ASP A 60 -8.82 -4.38 -1.47
CA ASP A 60 -8.94 -5.80 -1.32
C ASP A 60 -9.24 -6.23 0.13
N VAL A 61 -8.45 -5.75 1.09
CA VAL A 61 -8.68 -6.00 2.54
C VAL A 61 -10.05 -5.46 3.00
N ILE A 62 -10.47 -4.28 2.51
CA ILE A 62 -11.79 -3.71 2.80
C ILE A 62 -12.91 -4.52 2.16
N SER A 63 -12.70 -5.07 0.97
CA SER A 63 -13.68 -5.91 0.29
C SER A 63 -13.92 -7.22 1.02
N SER A 64 -12.87 -7.80 1.61
CA SER A 64 -12.93 -9.05 2.36
C SER A 64 -13.57 -8.91 3.75
N HIS A 65 -13.58 -7.72 4.35
CA HIS A 65 -14.10 -7.54 5.72
C HIS A 65 -14.95 -6.27 5.87
N ILE A 66 -16.27 -6.46 6.07
CA ILE A 66 -17.29 -5.40 6.30
C ILE A 66 -16.87 -4.40 7.41
N ILE A 67 -16.16 -4.86 8.43
CA ILE A 67 -15.69 -4.03 9.56
C ILE A 67 -14.71 -2.94 9.09
N TYR A 68 -13.83 -3.26 8.13
CA TYR A 68 -12.87 -2.29 7.61
C TYR A 68 -13.53 -1.23 6.73
N ARG A 69 -14.68 -1.54 6.10
CA ARG A 69 -15.45 -0.55 5.32
C ARG A 69 -15.91 0.63 6.18
N SER A 70 -16.28 0.39 7.43
CA SER A 70 -16.71 1.44 8.38
C SER A 70 -15.52 2.29 8.86
N ILE A 71 -14.44 1.65 9.31
CA ILE A 71 -13.25 2.34 9.84
C ILE A 71 -12.54 3.14 8.74
N TYR A 72 -12.48 2.58 7.53
CA TYR A 72 -11.80 3.21 6.40
C TYR A 72 -12.64 4.27 5.67
N ASN A 73 -13.93 4.40 6.00
CA ASN A 73 -14.76 5.48 5.44
C ASN A 73 -14.28 6.87 5.89
N SER A 74 -13.53 6.93 6.99
CA SER A 74 -12.92 8.17 7.48
C SER A 74 -11.67 8.54 6.66
N SER A 75 -11.72 9.67 5.95
CA SER A 75 -10.62 10.21 5.14
C SER A 75 -9.30 10.34 5.91
N SER A 76 -9.35 10.61 7.21
CA SER A 76 -8.17 10.67 8.08
C SER A 76 -7.42 9.33 8.16
N THR A 77 -8.13 8.20 8.17
CA THR A 77 -7.51 6.88 8.21
C THR A 77 -6.81 6.57 6.89
N LYS A 78 -7.40 7.01 5.77
CA LYS A 78 -6.82 6.87 4.42
C LYS A 78 -5.50 7.62 4.30
N ILE A 79 -5.47 8.87 4.75
CA ILE A 79 -4.28 9.73 4.69
C ILE A 79 -3.18 9.20 5.62
N ASN A 80 -3.55 8.77 6.83
CA ASN A 80 -2.58 8.26 7.80
C ASN A 80 -1.96 6.92 7.34
N VAL A 81 -2.73 6.08 6.65
CA VAL A 81 -2.22 4.86 5.98
C VAL A 81 -1.28 5.18 4.83
N LEU A 82 -1.53 6.24 4.06
CA LEU A 82 -0.64 6.66 2.99
C LEU A 82 0.67 7.28 3.51
N ILE A 83 0.60 8.10 4.56
CA ILE A 83 1.79 8.75 5.14
C ILE A 83 2.68 7.76 5.87
N PHE A 84 2.13 6.73 6.50
CA PHE A 84 2.90 5.71 7.23
C PHE A 84 2.78 4.33 6.57
N TRP A 85 2.71 4.29 5.24
CA TRP A 85 2.47 3.05 4.50
C TRP A 85 3.49 1.94 4.81
N PRO A 86 4.81 2.17 5.01
CA PRO A 86 5.74 1.08 5.25
C PRO A 86 5.41 0.28 6.52
N LEU A 87 4.98 0.98 7.58
CA LEU A 87 4.66 0.36 8.87
C LEU A 87 3.21 -0.13 8.94
N ARG A 88 2.27 0.67 8.42
CA ARG A 88 0.84 0.34 8.52
C ARG A 88 0.45 -0.83 7.64
N TYR A 89 1.02 -0.96 6.44
CA TYR A 89 0.73 -2.13 5.60
C TYR A 89 1.29 -3.41 6.18
N LEU A 90 2.48 -3.37 6.78
CA LEU A 90 3.04 -4.50 7.51
C LEU A 90 2.10 -4.97 8.63
N PHE A 91 1.58 -4.02 9.43
CA PHE A 91 0.64 -4.34 10.51
C PHE A 91 -0.68 -4.91 9.99
N ILE A 92 -1.21 -4.38 8.88
CA ILE A 92 -2.45 -4.87 8.26
C ILE A 92 -2.24 -6.28 7.71
N LEU A 93 -1.15 -6.53 6.98
CA LEU A 93 -0.85 -7.85 6.45
C LEU A 93 -0.66 -8.88 7.56
N LEU A 94 0.10 -8.55 8.62
CA LEU A 94 0.27 -9.44 9.78
C LEU A 94 -1.03 -9.72 10.55
N ARG A 95 -1.98 -8.79 10.52
CA ARG A 95 -3.27 -8.95 11.21
C ARG A 95 -4.26 -9.80 10.42
N VAL A 96 -4.15 -9.82 9.09
CA VAL A 96 -5.07 -10.54 8.21
C VAL A 96 -4.50 -11.91 7.78
N LEU A 97 -3.18 -12.11 7.89
CA LEU A 97 -2.52 -13.44 7.80
C LEU A 97 -2.97 -14.35 8.95
#